data_AF-A0AA38CMB9-F1
#
_entry.id   AF-A0AA38CMB9-F1
#
_cell.length_a   1.000
_cell.length_b   1.000
_cell.length_c   1.000
_cell.angle_alpha   90.00
_cell.angle_beta   90.00
_cell.angle_gamma   90.00
#
_symmetry.space_group_name_H-M   'P 1'
#
loop_
_entity.id
_entity.type
_entity.pdbx_description
1 polymer ?
#
loop_
_entity_poly.entity_id
_entity_poly.type
_entity_poly.pdbx_seq_one_letter_code
_entity_poly.pdbx_strand_id
1 'polypeptide(L)'
;FINREGIDFTDAQEITPVQEWELAENVRGELEYQTKYSRFQGVANLTLHFPENFGSERTQIYYIGLRGEATQMKRDVVATIVYEALPNPSDHKLPSDTG
;
A
#
# COMPACT_ATOMS: atom_id res chain seq x y z
N PHE A 1 -0.31 6.28 1.70
CA PHE A 1 -1.50 7.16 1.72
C PHE A 1 -2.37 6.85 2.92
N ILE A 2 -3.17 7.80 3.40
CA ILE A 2 -4.13 7.58 4.49
C ILE A 2 -5.48 8.21 4.18
N ASN A 3 -6.54 7.62 4.74
CA ASN A 3 -7.93 8.07 4.65
C ASN A 3 -8.42 8.35 3.22
N ARG A 4 -7.98 7.55 2.26
CA ARG A 4 -8.44 7.55 0.86
C ARG A 4 -8.78 6.13 0.43
N GLU A 5 -9.97 5.98 -0.11
CA GLU A 5 -10.46 4.70 -0.63
C GLU A 5 -10.14 4.59 -2.12
N GLY A 6 -9.93 3.37 -2.60
CA GLY A 6 -9.82 3.09 -4.03
C GLY A 6 -8.54 3.57 -4.72
N ILE A 7 -7.45 3.81 -3.99
CA ILE A 7 -6.16 4.14 -4.62
C ILE A 7 -5.67 2.96 -5.45
N ASP A 8 -5.49 3.19 -6.74
CA ASP A 8 -4.86 2.25 -7.67
C ASP A 8 -3.39 2.61 -7.98
N PHE A 9 -2.77 1.90 -8.92
CA PHE A 9 -1.37 2.14 -9.30
C PHE A 9 -1.15 3.46 -10.07
N THR A 10 -2.15 3.94 -10.80
CA THR A 10 -2.10 5.22 -11.52
C THR A 10 -2.14 6.36 -10.51
N ASP A 11 -3.10 6.30 -9.59
CA ASP A 11 -3.24 7.23 -8.48
C ASP A 11 -1.97 7.28 -7.63
N ALA A 12 -1.38 6.14 -7.32
CA ALA A 12 -0.17 6.07 -6.51
C ALA A 12 1.06 6.73 -7.16
N GLN A 13 1.06 6.92 -8.49
CA GLN A 13 2.13 7.61 -9.23
C GLN A 13 1.86 9.11 -9.38
N GLU A 14 0.59 9.52 -9.53
CA GLU A 14 0.24 10.93 -9.76
C GLU A 14 0.02 11.72 -8.47
N ILE A 15 -0.47 11.06 -7.43
CA ILE A 15 -0.85 11.69 -6.17
C ILE A 15 0.34 11.71 -5.22
N THR A 16 0.62 12.88 -4.66
CA THR A 16 1.60 13.00 -3.57
C THR A 16 1.17 12.19 -2.33
N PRO A 17 1.97 11.22 -1.89
CA PRO A 17 1.70 10.50 -0.66
C PRO A 17 1.88 11.40 0.57
N VAL A 18 1.21 11.03 1.66
CA VAL A 18 1.33 11.75 2.94
C VAL A 18 2.76 11.67 3.51
N GLN A 19 3.45 10.58 3.23
CA GLN A 19 4.85 10.37 3.59
C GLN A 19 5.48 9.30 2.69
N GLU A 20 6.77 9.49 2.42
CA GLU A 20 7.65 8.56 1.72
C GLU A 20 8.80 8.17 2.64
N TRP A 21 9.33 6.97 2.45
CA TRP A 21 10.50 6.46 3.16
C TRP A 21 11.45 5.83 2.17
N GLU A 22 12.73 6.16 2.32
CA GLU A 22 13.83 5.39 1.72
C GLU A 22 14.09 4.17 2.61
N LEU A 23 13.73 2.99 2.10
CA LEU A 23 13.90 1.74 2.83
C LEU A 23 15.34 1.23 2.69
N ALA A 24 15.79 0.46 3.67
CA ALA A 24 17.05 -0.28 3.63
C ALA A 24 16.77 -1.78 3.71
N GLU A 25 17.68 -2.60 3.20
CA GLU A 25 17.54 -4.06 3.28
C GLU A 25 17.40 -4.52 4.74
N ASN A 26 16.26 -5.14 5.05
CA ASN A 26 15.90 -5.53 6.40
C ASN A 26 15.97 -7.05 6.59
N VAL A 27 17.15 -7.65 6.38
CA VAL A 27 17.36 -9.11 6.43
C VAL A 27 16.94 -9.72 7.79
N ARG A 28 17.04 -8.94 8.87
CA ARG A 28 16.70 -9.39 10.24
C ARG A 28 15.29 -9.03 10.70
N GLY A 29 14.56 -8.20 9.96
CA GLY A 29 13.22 -7.76 10.35
C GLY A 29 13.19 -6.76 11.52
N GLU A 30 14.28 -6.04 11.76
CA GLU A 30 14.46 -5.17 12.95
C GLU A 30 14.30 -3.66 12.63
N LEU A 31 14.22 -3.27 11.36
CA LEU A 31 14.07 -1.86 10.97
C LEU A 31 12.65 -1.33 11.23
N GLU A 32 12.58 -0.18 11.90
CA GLU A 32 11.35 0.58 12.16
C GLU A 32 11.44 1.96 11.48
N TYR A 33 10.38 2.35 10.78
CA TYR A 33 10.27 3.64 10.11
C TYR A 33 9.22 4.51 10.79
N GLN A 34 9.64 5.67 11.29
CA GLN A 34 8.75 6.59 12.00
C GLN A 34 7.82 7.35 11.04
N THR A 35 6.57 7.51 11.44
CA THR A 35 5.61 8.40 10.77
C THR A 35 5.71 9.82 11.32
N LYS A 36 5.35 10.81 10.52
CA LYS A 36 5.15 12.19 10.99
C LYS A 36 3.83 12.25 11.74
N TYR A 37 3.88 12.14 13.07
CA TYR A 37 2.70 12.05 13.94
C TYR A 37 1.58 13.05 13.58
N SER A 38 1.92 14.32 13.33
CA SER A 38 0.97 15.38 12.97
C SER A 38 0.19 15.12 11.67
N ARG A 39 0.72 14.28 10.78
CA ARG A 39 0.09 13.87 9.52
C ARG A 39 -0.68 12.55 9.62
N PHE A 40 -0.43 11.75 10.65
CA PHE A 40 -1.01 10.41 10.84
C PHE A 40 -2.00 10.37 12.02
N GLN A 41 -2.82 11.41 12.17
CA GLN A 41 -3.90 11.45 13.16
C GLN A 41 -5.18 10.84 12.59
N GLY A 42 -5.87 10.00 13.37
CA GLY A 42 -7.18 9.46 12.99
C GLY A 42 -7.15 8.61 11.71
N VAL A 43 -6.15 7.72 11.58
CA VAL A 43 -5.99 6.86 10.41
C VAL A 43 -7.03 5.73 10.45
N ALA A 44 -7.98 5.77 9.53
CA ALA A 44 -9.01 4.75 9.34
C ALA A 44 -8.67 3.78 8.19
N ASN A 45 -7.94 4.24 7.17
CA ASN A 45 -7.39 3.39 6.13
C ASN A 45 -5.94 3.79 5.81
N LEU A 46 -5.13 2.80 5.44
CA LEU A 46 -3.71 2.94 5.13
C LEU A 46 -3.38 2.15 3.86
N THR A 47 -2.84 2.84 2.87
CA THR A 47 -2.33 2.23 1.63
C THR A 47 -0.82 2.41 1.57
N LEU A 48 -0.08 1.31 1.40
CA LEU A 48 1.37 1.30 1.23
C LEU A 48 1.70 0.92 -0.22
N HIS A 49 2.50 1.75 -0.88
CA HIS A 49 2.94 1.53 -2.25
C HIS A 49 4.46 1.32 -2.25
N PHE A 50 4.92 0.25 -2.89
CA PHE A 50 6.33 -0.14 -2.98
C PHE A 50 6.74 -0.14 -4.47
N PRO A 51 7.13 1.03 -5.02
CA PRO A 51 7.39 1.18 -6.46
C PRO A 51 8.66 0.48 -6.91
N GLU A 52 9.65 0.34 -6.03
CA GLU A 52 10.98 -0.20 -6.34
C GLU A 52 11.48 -1.13 -5.23
N ASN A 53 12.57 -1.85 -5.49
CA ASN A 53 13.22 -2.75 -4.54
C ASN A 53 14.76 -2.70 -4.67
N PHE A 54 15.44 -3.53 -3.88
CA PHE A 54 16.91 -3.55 -3.79
C PHE A 54 17.61 -4.29 -4.95
N GLY A 55 17.12 -4.14 -6.20
CA GLY A 55 17.71 -4.73 -7.40
C GLY A 55 17.38 -6.20 -7.63
N SER A 56 16.29 -6.70 -7.03
CA SER A 56 15.80 -8.07 -7.21
C SER A 56 14.62 -8.12 -8.19
N GLU A 57 14.42 -9.26 -8.83
CA GLU A 57 13.28 -9.48 -9.75
C GLU A 57 11.91 -9.36 -9.07
N ARG A 58 11.84 -9.64 -7.76
CA ARG A 58 10.59 -9.64 -6.99
C ARG A 58 10.78 -9.00 -5.63
N THR A 59 9.79 -8.20 -5.23
CA THR A 59 9.70 -7.65 -3.86
C THR A 59 8.98 -8.64 -2.97
N GLN A 60 9.63 -9.13 -1.93
CA GLN A 60 9.02 -10.02 -0.93
C GLN A 60 8.90 -9.29 0.40
N ILE A 61 7.68 -9.15 0.90
CA ILE A 61 7.40 -8.54 2.20
C ILE A 61 6.96 -9.64 3.15
N TYR A 62 7.80 -9.94 4.13
CA TYR A 62 7.53 -10.98 5.12
C TYR A 62 6.64 -10.49 6.26
N TYR A 63 6.82 -9.23 6.68
CA TYR A 63 6.12 -8.67 7.82
C TYR A 63 5.98 -7.15 7.71
N ILE A 64 4.83 -6.64 8.12
CA ILE A 64 4.57 -5.21 8.32
C ILE A 64 4.01 -5.05 9.74
N GLY A 65 4.77 -4.38 10.60
CA GLY A 65 4.33 -4.00 11.94
C GLY A 65 3.82 -2.57 11.94
N LEU A 66 2.59 -2.36 12.41
CA LEU A 66 2.03 -1.02 12.62
C LEU A 66 1.97 -0.74 14.12
N ARG A 67 2.60 0.35 14.55
CA ARG A 67 2.65 0.78 15.95
C ARG A 67 1.94 2.12 16.11
N GLY A 68 1.00 2.18 17.04
CA GLY A 68 0.24 3.39 17.35
C GLY A 68 -0.79 3.12 18.43
N GLU A 69 -1.55 4.16 18.77
CA GLU A 69 -2.66 4.05 19.71
C GLU A 69 -3.97 3.89 18.94
N ALA A 70 -4.69 2.80 19.22
CA ALA A 70 -5.99 2.57 18.62
C ALA A 70 -7.04 3.45 19.31
N THR A 71 -7.58 4.44 18.59
CA THR A 71 -8.84 5.08 18.98
C THR A 71 -9.95 4.05 18.76
N GLN A 72 -10.73 3.71 19.80
CA GLN A 72 -11.79 2.68 19.79
C GLN A 72 -13.00 3.02 18.90
N MET A 73 -12.77 3.40 17.64
CA MET A 73 -13.82 3.49 16.63
C MET A 73 -14.03 2.10 16.05
N LYS A 74 -15.09 1.42 16.50
CA LYS A 74 -15.54 0.16 15.88
C LYS A 74 -15.87 0.44 14.41
N ARG A 75 -15.06 -0.08 13.49
CA ARG A 75 -15.43 -0.30 12.09
C ARG A 75 -15.19 -1.76 11.78
N ASP A 76 -16.16 -2.37 11.12
CA ASP A 76 -16.11 -3.77 10.70
C ASP A 76 -14.84 -3.99 9.87
N VAL A 77 -14.05 -4.97 10.30
CA VAL A 77 -12.72 -5.27 9.76
C VAL A 77 -12.89 -5.80 8.34
N VAL A 78 -12.84 -4.91 7.36
CA VAL A 78 -12.58 -5.30 5.97
C VAL A 78 -11.07 -5.32 5.80
N ALA A 79 -10.45 -6.41 6.27
CA ALA A 79 -9.07 -6.75 5.92
C ALA A 79 -9.05 -7.30 4.49
N THR A 80 -9.41 -6.48 3.49
CA THR A 80 -9.20 -6.85 2.09
C THR A 80 -7.76 -6.57 1.74
N ILE A 81 -6.89 -7.53 2.06
CA ILE A 81 -5.57 -7.59 1.45
C ILE A 81 -5.77 -8.23 0.08
N VAL A 82 -5.99 -7.42 -0.96
CA VAL A 82 -5.99 -7.94 -2.34
C VAL A 82 -4.54 -8.11 -2.76
N TYR A 83 -4.08 -9.36 -2.87
CA TYR A 83 -2.85 -9.68 -3.58
C TYR A 83 -3.22 -10.05 -5.01
N GLU A 84 -3.04 -9.12 -5.96
CA GLU A 84 -3.19 -9.43 -7.38
C GLU A 84 -1.86 -10.00 -7.90
N ALA A 85 -1.76 -11.33 -7.98
CA ALA A 85 -0.60 -11.98 -8.60
C ALA A 85 -0.69 -12.04 -10.14
N LEU A 86 -1.87 -11.76 -10.70
CA LEU A 86 -2.16 -11.71 -12.14
C LEU A 86 -3.22 -10.64 -12.41
N PRO A 87 -3.17 -9.95 -13.56
CA PRO A 87 -4.17 -8.94 -13.92
C PRO A 87 -5.56 -9.57 -14.01
N ASN A 88 -6.57 -8.90 -13.46
CA ASN A 88 -7.96 -9.32 -13.58
C ASN A 88 -8.40 -9.25 -15.07
N PRO A 89 -8.70 -10.38 -15.73
CA PRO A 89 -9.10 -10.39 -17.15
C PRO A 89 -10.38 -9.60 -17.44
N SER A 90 -11.14 -9.25 -16.39
CA SER A 90 -12.41 -8.54 -16.51
C SER A 90 -12.25 -7.03 -16.75
N ASP A 91 -11.07 -6.44 -16.46
CA ASP A 91 -10.81 -5.00 -16.64
C ASP A 91 -10.23 -4.64 -18.01
N HIS A 92 -9.73 -5.61 -18.77
CA HIS A 92 -9.33 -5.41 -20.16
C HIS A 92 -10.41 -5.93 -21.10
N LYS A 93 -11.41 -5.08 -21.40
CA LYS A 93 -12.24 -5.29 -22.60
C LYS A 93 -11.37 -5.03 -23.82
N LEU A 94 -10.96 -6.09 -24.51
CA LEU A 94 -10.38 -5.97 -25.84
C LEU A 94 -11.39 -5.24 -26.74
N PRO A 95 -10.97 -4.23 -27.54
CA PRO A 95 -11.83 -3.69 -28.57
C PRO A 95 -12.24 -4.84 -29.50
N SER A 96 -13.55 -5.02 -29.67
CA SER A 96 -14.12 -5.97 -30.60
C SER A 96 -13.58 -5.68 -31.99
N ASP A 97 -12.73 -6.58 -32.49
CA ASP A 97 -12.24 -6.58 -33.85
C ASP A 97 -13.40 -7.01 -34.78
N THR A 98 -14.10 -6.02 -35.34
CA THR A 98 -15.04 -6.24 -36.46
C THR A 98 -14.23 -6.35 -37.74
N GLY A 99 -14.04 -7.58 -38.19
CA GLY A 99 -13.73 -7.88 -39.60
C GLY A 99 -14.92 -7.64 -40.52
#